data_AF-A0A957Z205-F1
#
_entry.id   AF-A0A957Z205-F1
#
_cell.length_a   1.000
_cell.length_b   1.000
_cell.length_c   1.000
_cell.angle_alpha   90.00
_cell.angle_beta   90.00
_cell.angle_gamma   90.00
#
_symmetry.space_group_name_H-M   'P 1'
#
loop_
_entity.id
_entity.type
_entity.pdbx_description
1 polymer ?
#
loop_
_entity_poly.entity_id
_entity_poly.type
_entity_poly.pdbx_seq_one_letter_code
_entity_poly.pdbx_strand_id
1 'polypeptide(L)'
;MIGCFGVAPAAGEAISTATSAQHGGNMDYRHFGPGCTVYFPVLTEGALFFLGDAHAVQGDGEMAGTGIEISCDVRFSVDLIKGKTIGWPRGENADFIWTTGNARPLDQATQHATTEMVRWLTTDYAMDAVTANVLLGQTVEYDLGNMFDPAYTMVCKLAKRWLTS
;
A
#
# COMPACT_ATOMS: atom_id res chain seq x y z
N MET A 1 -6.13 -11.40 6.64
CA MET A 1 -5.56 -10.33 5.78
C MET A 1 -5.15 -10.94 4.44
N ILE A 2 -4.92 -10.13 3.41
CA ILE A 2 -4.44 -10.56 2.09
C ILE A 2 -3.03 -9.99 1.90
N GLY A 3 -2.04 -10.86 1.75
CA GLY A 3 -0.61 -10.50 1.70
C GLY A 3 -0.18 -10.08 0.30
N CYS A 4 -0.67 -10.81 -0.69
CA CYS A 4 -0.30 -10.64 -2.10
C CYS A 4 -1.48 -10.23 -2.97
N PHE A 5 -1.52 -8.97 -3.41
CA PHE A 5 -2.54 -8.51 -4.35
C PHE A 5 -2.11 -7.21 -5.05
N GLY A 6 -2.66 -6.99 -6.23
CA GLY A 6 -2.24 -5.88 -7.07
C GLY A 6 -2.78 -5.97 -8.48
N VAL A 7 -2.09 -5.30 -9.39
CA VAL A 7 -2.41 -5.19 -10.82
C VAL A 7 -1.21 -5.61 -11.65
N ALA A 8 -1.38 -5.81 -12.96
CA ALA A 8 -0.23 -6.05 -13.82
C ALA A 8 0.73 -4.85 -13.83
N PRO A 9 2.05 -5.10 -13.79
CA PRO A 9 3.06 -4.04 -13.86
C PRO A 9 3.05 -3.36 -15.24
N ALA A 10 3.77 -2.23 -15.32
CA ALA A 10 3.96 -1.49 -16.56
C ALA A 10 4.86 -2.25 -17.55
N ALA A 11 4.92 -1.77 -18.79
CA ALA A 11 5.87 -2.21 -19.80
C ALA A 11 5.88 -3.72 -20.14
N GLY A 12 4.80 -4.44 -19.79
CA GLY A 12 4.70 -5.88 -20.03
C GLY A 12 5.66 -6.73 -19.18
N GLU A 13 6.12 -6.19 -18.05
CA GLU A 13 6.96 -6.93 -17.12
C GLU A 13 6.21 -8.12 -16.51
N ALA A 14 6.96 -9.17 -16.16
CA ALA A 14 6.46 -10.31 -15.40
C ALA A 14 7.23 -10.39 -14.08
N ILE A 15 6.66 -9.79 -13.04
CA ILE A 15 7.26 -9.78 -11.70
C ILE A 15 6.68 -10.96 -10.91
N SER A 16 7.56 -11.70 -10.23
CA SER A 16 7.15 -12.81 -9.36
C SER A 16 6.17 -12.32 -8.29
N THR A 17 5.16 -13.12 -7.97
CA THR A 17 4.20 -12.81 -6.89
C THR A 17 4.83 -12.78 -5.51
N ALA A 18 6.08 -13.23 -5.36
CA ALA A 18 6.86 -13.09 -4.13
C ALA A 18 7.49 -11.70 -3.94
N THR A 19 7.35 -10.79 -4.92
CA THR A 19 7.88 -9.43 -4.87
C THR A 19 6.74 -8.42 -4.88
N SER A 20 6.96 -7.27 -4.27
CA SER A 20 6.12 -6.08 -4.41
C SER A 20 6.84 -4.93 -5.10
N ALA A 21 6.06 -4.07 -5.76
CA ALA A 21 6.52 -2.84 -6.40
C ALA A 21 5.35 -1.84 -6.51
N GLN A 22 5.39 -0.90 -7.47
CA GLN A 22 4.33 0.09 -7.68
C GLN A 22 2.97 -0.55 -8.00
N HIS A 23 2.96 -1.76 -8.55
CA HIS A 23 1.77 -2.49 -8.95
C HIS A 23 1.08 -3.23 -7.79
N GLY A 24 1.58 -3.14 -6.57
CA GLY A 24 1.20 -4.01 -5.46
C GLY A 24 2.11 -5.22 -5.37
N GLY A 25 1.53 -6.42 -5.26
CA GLY A 25 2.27 -7.68 -5.09
C GLY A 25 2.33 -8.11 -3.62
N ASN A 26 3.40 -8.79 -3.22
CA ASN A 26 3.61 -9.30 -1.86
C ASN A 26 3.95 -8.16 -0.88
N MET A 27 2.93 -7.51 -0.35
CA MET A 27 3.07 -6.35 0.53
C MET A 27 2.97 -6.73 2.00
N ASP A 28 2.25 -7.82 2.32
CA ASP A 28 2.17 -8.42 3.65
C ASP A 28 1.93 -7.40 4.74
N TYR A 29 0.96 -6.53 4.50
CA TYR A 29 0.56 -5.53 5.47
C TYR A 29 -0.71 -6.00 6.16
N ARG A 30 -0.61 -6.26 7.47
CA ARG A 30 -1.69 -6.87 8.26
C ARG A 30 -3.02 -6.12 8.27
N HIS A 31 -3.03 -4.83 7.90
CA HIS A 31 -4.26 -4.03 7.79
C HIS A 31 -4.91 -4.06 6.39
N PHE A 32 -4.34 -4.80 5.43
CA PHE A 32 -5.03 -5.22 4.21
C PHE A 32 -6.02 -6.35 4.53
N GLY A 33 -7.13 -5.96 5.12
CA GLY A 33 -8.20 -6.85 5.56
C GLY A 33 -9.58 -6.22 5.42
N PRO A 34 -10.62 -6.86 5.97
CA PRO A 34 -11.99 -6.35 5.90
C PRO A 34 -12.10 -4.90 6.39
N GLY A 35 -12.83 -4.08 5.63
CA GLY A 35 -13.06 -2.67 5.96
C GLY A 35 -12.04 -1.69 5.39
N CYS A 36 -10.99 -2.15 4.68
CA CYS A 36 -10.13 -1.26 3.91
C CYS A 36 -10.58 -1.13 2.45
N THR A 37 -10.28 0.02 1.85
CA THR A 37 -10.21 0.22 0.40
C THR A 37 -8.76 0.41 0.00
N VAL A 38 -8.32 -0.22 -1.09
CA VAL A 38 -6.94 -0.13 -1.59
C VAL A 38 -6.96 0.34 -3.03
N TYR A 39 -6.09 1.28 -3.34
CA TYR A 39 -5.96 1.94 -4.63
C TYR A 39 -4.65 1.53 -5.29
N PHE A 40 -4.74 1.04 -6.52
CA PHE A 40 -3.60 0.69 -7.34
C PHE A 40 -3.49 1.60 -8.56
N PRO A 41 -2.28 1.96 -9.01
CA PRO A 41 -2.11 2.61 -10.29
C PRO A 41 -2.48 1.65 -11.42
N VAL A 42 -3.31 2.07 -12.37
CA VAL A 42 -3.58 1.26 -13.57
C VAL A 42 -2.41 1.42 -14.54
N LEU A 43 -1.50 0.43 -14.54
CA LEU A 43 -0.26 0.45 -15.32
C LEU A 43 -0.38 -0.26 -16.67
N THR A 44 -1.40 -1.10 -16.83
CA THR A 44 -1.72 -1.86 -18.04
C THR A 44 -3.23 -1.82 -18.28
N GLU A 45 -3.66 -1.89 -19.54
CA GLU A 45 -5.07 -1.92 -19.92
C GLU A 45 -5.83 -3.03 -19.18
N GLY A 46 -7.00 -2.69 -18.65
CA GLY A 46 -7.82 -3.61 -17.84
C GLY A 46 -7.31 -3.82 -16.41
N ALA A 47 -6.19 -3.20 -16.02
CA ALA A 47 -5.47 -3.38 -14.76
C ALA A 47 -4.94 -4.80 -14.51
N LEU A 48 -5.67 -5.85 -14.89
CA LEU A 48 -5.32 -7.26 -14.67
C LEU A 48 -5.09 -7.54 -13.19
N PHE A 49 -6.12 -7.21 -12.39
CA PHE A 49 -6.09 -7.37 -10.94
C PHE A 49 -5.95 -8.84 -10.52
N PHE A 50 -5.16 -9.09 -9.48
CA PHE A 50 -4.97 -10.40 -8.86
C PHE A 50 -4.97 -10.28 -7.33
N LEU A 51 -5.28 -11.38 -6.64
CA LEU A 51 -5.14 -11.51 -5.20
C LEU A 51 -4.82 -12.97 -4.80
N GLY A 52 -4.19 -13.13 -3.64
CA GLY A 52 -3.88 -14.42 -3.02
C GLY A 52 -3.19 -14.21 -1.67
N ASP A 53 -2.61 -15.29 -1.15
CA ASP A 53 -1.79 -15.26 0.06
C ASP A 53 -2.52 -14.74 1.30
N ALA A 54 -3.50 -15.52 1.77
CA ALA A 54 -4.30 -15.11 2.90
C ALA A 54 -3.68 -15.59 4.21
N HIS A 55 -3.49 -14.65 5.15
CA HIS A 55 -3.01 -14.98 6.49
C HIS A 55 -4.11 -14.82 7.52
N ALA A 56 -4.26 -15.81 8.38
CA ALA A 56 -5.15 -15.74 9.55
C ALA A 56 -4.62 -14.70 10.56
N VAL A 57 -3.30 -14.70 10.77
CA VAL A 57 -2.57 -13.76 11.63
C VAL A 57 -1.19 -13.54 11.04
N GLN A 58 -0.73 -12.29 11.04
CA GLN A 58 0.63 -11.89 10.70
C GLN A 58 1.08 -10.77 11.64
N GLY A 59 2.34 -10.79 12.06
CA GLY A 59 2.96 -9.68 12.78
C GLY A 59 3.56 -8.65 11.82
N ASP A 60 3.82 -7.44 12.33
CA ASP A 60 4.53 -6.41 11.56
C ASP A 60 5.94 -6.92 11.19
N GLY A 61 6.26 -6.80 9.90
CA GLY A 61 7.52 -7.21 9.30
C GLY A 61 7.65 -8.67 8.92
N GLU A 62 6.72 -9.54 9.32
CA GLU A 62 6.71 -10.94 8.88
C GLU A 62 8.09 -11.62 9.05
N MET A 63 8.69 -11.47 10.24
CA MET A 63 10.11 -11.84 10.46
C MET A 63 10.44 -13.31 10.17
N ALA A 64 9.46 -14.21 10.28
CA ALA A 64 9.63 -15.63 9.99
C ALA A 64 9.54 -15.95 8.48
N GLY A 65 9.18 -14.97 7.66
CA GLY A 65 8.92 -15.10 6.22
C GLY A 65 7.60 -15.77 5.86
N THR A 66 6.71 -15.93 6.84
CA THR A 66 5.34 -16.44 6.67
C THR A 66 4.44 -15.85 7.74
N GLY A 67 3.16 -15.71 7.43
CA GLY A 67 2.09 -15.59 8.40
C GLY A 67 1.56 -16.97 8.83
N ILE A 68 0.38 -16.98 9.45
CA ILE A 68 -0.42 -18.20 9.54
C ILE A 68 -1.17 -18.36 8.22
N GLU A 69 -0.53 -19.05 7.27
CA GLU A 69 -1.02 -19.28 5.91
C GLU A 69 -2.31 -20.09 5.89
N ILE A 70 -3.33 -19.59 5.17
CA ILE A 70 -4.62 -20.24 5.05
C ILE A 70 -5.22 -20.11 3.65
N SER A 71 -6.08 -21.08 3.28
CA SER A 71 -7.07 -20.85 2.22
C SER A 71 -8.25 -20.06 2.80
N CYS A 72 -8.79 -19.11 2.04
CA CYS A 72 -9.96 -18.34 2.47
C CYS A 72 -10.85 -17.93 1.30
N ASP A 73 -12.11 -17.62 1.60
CA ASP A 73 -13.03 -16.97 0.68
C ASP A 73 -12.95 -15.45 0.86
N VAL A 74 -12.69 -14.73 -0.22
CA VAL A 74 -12.60 -13.26 -0.21
C VAL A 74 -13.76 -12.67 -1.00
N ARG A 75 -14.48 -11.74 -0.39
CA ARG A 75 -15.50 -10.92 -1.06
C ARG A 75 -15.01 -9.48 -1.14
N PHE A 76 -14.93 -8.95 -2.36
CA PHE A 76 -14.49 -7.59 -2.64
C PHE A 76 -15.30 -7.00 -3.81
N SER A 77 -15.21 -5.69 -3.99
CA SER A 77 -15.66 -4.97 -5.19
C SER A 77 -14.48 -4.25 -5.82
N VAL A 78 -14.58 -3.96 -7.13
CA VAL A 78 -13.57 -3.22 -7.87
C VAL A 78 -14.26 -2.09 -8.62
N ASP A 79 -13.75 -0.88 -8.41
CA ASP A 79 -14.19 0.33 -9.09
C ASP A 79 -13.01 1.00 -9.82
N LEU A 80 -13.29 1.69 -10.91
CA LEU A 80 -12.29 2.40 -11.71
C LEU A 80 -12.39 3.90 -11.52
N ILE A 81 -11.36 4.50 -10.93
CA ILE A 81 -11.25 5.95 -10.77
C ILE A 81 -10.54 6.54 -11.99
N LYS A 82 -11.27 7.29 -12.82
CA LYS A 82 -10.74 7.97 -14.01
C LYS A 82 -10.12 9.32 -13.65
N GLY A 83 -9.16 9.77 -14.45
CA GLY A 83 -8.52 11.09 -14.28
C GLY A 83 -7.62 11.20 -13.05
N LYS A 84 -7.23 10.08 -12.44
CA LYS A 84 -6.37 10.03 -11.26
C LYS A 84 -5.13 9.20 -11.55
N THR A 85 -3.98 9.73 -11.16
CA THR A 85 -2.69 9.07 -11.29
C THR A 85 -2.03 8.99 -9.92
N ILE A 86 -1.61 7.80 -9.53
CA ILE A 86 -0.88 7.54 -8.29
C ILE A 86 0.41 6.79 -8.64
N GLY A 87 1.44 6.92 -7.81
CA GLY A 87 2.75 6.30 -8.06
C GLY A 87 2.95 4.98 -7.32
N TRP A 88 2.30 4.82 -6.17
CA TRP A 88 2.41 3.66 -5.29
C TRP A 88 1.02 3.28 -4.77
N PRO A 89 0.82 2.04 -4.31
CA PRO A 89 -0.45 1.66 -3.72
C PRO A 89 -0.78 2.54 -2.52
N ARG A 90 -2.06 2.86 -2.40
CA ARG A 90 -2.62 3.64 -1.30
C ARG A 90 -3.76 2.85 -0.67
N GLY A 91 -4.13 3.14 0.56
CA GLY A 91 -5.32 2.57 1.14
C GLY A 91 -5.93 3.46 2.19
N GLU A 92 -7.15 3.12 2.58
CA GLU A 92 -7.85 3.78 3.67
C GLU A 92 -8.81 2.82 4.38
N ASN A 93 -9.10 3.12 5.63
CA ASN A 93 -10.14 2.48 6.42
C ASN A 93 -10.95 3.57 7.16
N ALA A 94 -11.68 3.22 8.22
CA ALA A 94 -12.46 4.19 8.98
C ALA A 94 -11.61 5.32 9.59
N ASP A 95 -10.38 5.02 9.99
CA ASP A 95 -9.58 5.88 10.86
C ASP A 95 -8.35 6.48 10.18
N PHE A 96 -7.79 5.80 9.16
CA PHE A 96 -6.52 6.16 8.52
C PHE A 96 -6.63 6.20 7.01
N ILE A 97 -5.81 7.06 6.40
CA ILE A 97 -5.29 6.87 5.05
C ILE A 97 -3.85 6.37 5.16
N TRP A 98 -3.37 5.63 4.16
CA TRP A 98 -1.98 5.20 4.10
C TRP A 98 -1.45 5.04 2.68
N THR A 99 -0.14 5.09 2.54
CA THR A 99 0.58 4.80 1.29
C THR A 99 1.63 3.74 1.55
N THR A 100 1.85 2.86 0.58
CA THR A 100 2.79 1.73 0.71
C THR A 100 3.97 1.91 -0.21
N GLY A 101 5.18 1.93 0.34
CA GLY A 101 6.42 1.94 -0.43
C GLY A 101 7.07 0.57 -0.35
N ASN A 102 7.53 0.08 -1.50
CA ASN A 102 8.22 -1.20 -1.61
C ASN A 102 9.64 -0.98 -2.15
N ALA A 103 10.66 -1.49 -1.46
CA ALA A 103 12.06 -1.44 -1.89
C ALA A 103 12.97 -2.28 -1.01
N ARG A 104 14.23 -2.44 -1.42
CA ARG A 104 15.36 -2.71 -0.52
C ARG A 104 16.46 -1.70 -0.82
N PRO A 105 17.05 -1.04 0.19
CA PRO A 105 16.83 -1.19 1.64
C PRO A 105 15.53 -0.53 2.18
N LEU A 106 15.22 -0.74 3.47
CA LEU A 106 13.94 -0.32 4.09
C LEU A 106 13.76 1.20 4.11
N ASP A 107 14.84 1.97 4.27
CA ASP A 107 14.81 3.43 4.20
C ASP A 107 14.32 3.95 2.85
N GLN A 108 14.63 3.24 1.75
CA GLN A 108 14.06 3.55 0.44
C GLN A 108 12.56 3.25 0.38
N ALA A 109 12.11 2.15 0.98
CA ALA A 109 10.68 1.82 1.07
C ALA A 109 9.92 2.91 1.85
N THR A 110 10.50 3.37 2.96
CA THR A 110 9.99 4.52 3.72
C THR A 110 9.90 5.78 2.85
N GLN A 111 10.96 6.14 2.11
CA GLN A 111 10.96 7.31 1.23
C GLN A 111 9.85 7.23 0.16
N HIS A 112 9.65 6.06 -0.45
CA HIS A 112 8.57 5.84 -1.42
C HIS A 112 7.18 6.06 -0.78
N ALA A 113 6.93 5.45 0.38
CA ALA A 113 5.68 5.60 1.11
C ALA A 113 5.42 7.08 1.47
N THR A 114 6.38 7.75 2.10
CA THR A 114 6.25 9.15 2.53
C THR A 114 6.06 10.10 1.36
N THR A 115 6.81 9.92 0.27
CA THR A 115 6.67 10.75 -0.94
C THR A 115 5.28 10.60 -1.55
N GLU A 116 4.75 9.38 -1.60
CA GLU A 116 3.39 9.16 -2.11
C GLU A 116 2.33 9.78 -1.19
N MET A 117 2.54 9.77 0.13
CA MET A 117 1.62 10.44 1.07
C MET A 117 1.61 11.94 0.84
N VAL A 118 2.78 12.58 0.69
CA VAL A 118 2.86 14.01 0.33
C VAL A 118 2.10 14.28 -0.97
N ARG A 119 2.30 13.45 -2.01
CA ARG A 119 1.56 13.59 -3.27
C ARG A 119 0.05 13.49 -3.05
N TRP A 120 -0.41 12.51 -2.27
CA TRP A 120 -1.82 12.34 -1.98
C TRP A 120 -2.43 13.56 -1.27
N LEU A 121 -1.74 14.07 -0.25
CA LEU A 121 -2.15 15.28 0.46
C LEU A 121 -2.22 16.50 -0.47
N THR A 122 -1.26 16.64 -1.39
CA THR A 122 -1.24 17.77 -2.31
C THR A 122 -2.32 17.68 -3.40
N THR A 123 -2.63 16.48 -3.91
CA THR A 123 -3.57 16.32 -5.02
C THR A 123 -5.02 16.29 -4.56
N ASP A 124 -5.29 15.66 -3.42
CA ASP A 124 -6.66 15.34 -3.01
C ASP A 124 -7.14 16.18 -1.82
N TYR A 125 -6.22 16.73 -1.03
CA TYR A 125 -6.53 17.49 0.19
C TYR A 125 -6.08 18.95 0.12
N ALA A 126 -5.75 19.45 -1.08
CA ALA A 126 -5.43 20.85 -1.37
C ALA A 126 -4.32 21.47 -0.48
N MET A 127 -3.44 20.64 0.08
CA MET A 127 -2.28 21.11 0.83
C MET A 127 -1.15 21.50 -0.13
N ASP A 128 -0.39 22.54 0.18
CA ASP A 128 0.91 22.70 -0.46
C ASP A 128 1.93 21.70 0.12
N ALA A 129 3.05 21.53 -0.58
CA ALA A 129 4.07 20.57 -0.18
C ALA A 129 4.69 20.90 1.19
N VAL A 130 4.79 22.18 1.57
CA VAL A 130 5.37 22.60 2.85
C VAL A 130 4.42 22.23 3.99
N THR A 131 3.14 22.58 3.86
CA THR A 131 2.10 22.21 4.83
C THR A 131 1.99 20.70 4.99
N ALA A 132 1.98 19.94 3.89
CA ALA A 132 1.94 18.48 3.94
C ALA A 132 3.15 17.90 4.69
N ASN A 133 4.36 18.40 4.42
CA ASN A 133 5.56 17.94 5.13
C ASN A 133 5.56 18.32 6.61
N VAL A 134 5.13 19.53 6.97
CA VAL A 134 5.02 19.94 8.37
C VAL A 134 4.02 19.05 9.11
N LEU A 135 2.85 18.78 8.52
CA LEU A 135 1.84 17.90 9.10
C LEU A 135 2.40 16.48 9.32
N LEU A 136 2.96 15.88 8.26
CA LEU A 136 3.52 14.53 8.34
C LEU A 136 4.65 14.45 9.38
N GLY A 137 5.52 15.46 9.44
CA GLY A 137 6.61 15.49 10.42
C GLY A 137 6.15 15.44 11.88
N GLN A 138 4.90 15.81 12.18
CA GLN A 138 4.36 15.77 13.54
C GLN A 138 3.36 14.64 13.80
N THR A 139 2.78 14.06 12.74
CA THR A 139 1.56 13.22 12.89
C THR A 139 1.60 11.89 12.14
N VAL A 140 2.63 11.64 11.33
CA VAL A 140 2.75 10.38 10.60
C VAL A 140 2.95 9.20 11.55
N GLU A 141 2.32 8.08 11.23
CA GLU A 141 2.59 6.77 11.84
C GLU A 141 3.16 5.86 10.77
N TYR A 142 4.15 5.03 11.10
CA TYR A 142 4.68 4.04 10.17
C TYR A 142 4.39 2.64 10.68
N ASP A 143 3.87 1.79 9.80
CA ASP A 143 3.76 0.36 10.02
C ASP A 143 4.70 -0.38 9.08
N LEU A 144 5.33 -1.43 9.58
CA LEU A 144 6.16 -2.33 8.78
C LEU A 144 5.29 -3.46 8.22
N GLY A 145 5.20 -3.58 6.89
CA GLY A 145 4.50 -4.68 6.21
C GLY A 145 5.30 -5.97 6.34
N ASN A 146 6.23 -6.22 5.41
CA ASN A 146 7.28 -7.22 5.56
C ASN A 146 8.69 -6.62 5.53
N MET A 147 9.64 -7.35 6.09
CA MET A 147 11.09 -7.16 5.89
C MET A 147 11.79 -8.48 5.55
N PHE A 148 11.08 -9.38 4.87
CA PHE A 148 11.57 -10.70 4.49
C PHE A 148 11.71 -10.85 2.98
N ASP A 149 10.72 -10.35 2.23
CA ASP A 149 10.61 -10.52 0.79
C ASP A 149 11.67 -9.76 -0.01
N PRO A 150 11.92 -10.15 -1.28
CA PRO A 150 12.84 -9.45 -2.19
C PRO A 150 12.67 -7.92 -2.24
N ALA A 151 11.47 -7.40 -1.97
CA ALA A 151 11.22 -6.00 -1.66
C ALA A 151 10.56 -5.90 -0.27
N TYR A 152 11.09 -5.06 0.61
CA TYR A 152 10.47 -4.77 1.90
C TYR A 152 9.35 -3.76 1.74
N THR A 153 8.35 -3.85 2.62
CA THR A 153 7.17 -2.98 2.59
C THR A 153 7.15 -2.06 3.80
N MET A 154 7.12 -0.75 3.57
CA MET A 154 6.85 0.25 4.59
C MET A 154 5.54 0.98 4.30
N VAL A 155 4.74 1.21 5.33
CA VAL A 155 3.44 1.88 5.21
C VAL A 155 3.46 3.20 5.97
N CYS A 156 3.25 4.30 5.26
CA CYS A 156 3.11 5.63 5.83
C CYS A 156 1.62 5.90 6.08
N LYS A 157 1.19 6.04 7.33
CA LYS A 157 -0.19 6.29 7.72
C LYS A 157 -0.39 7.71 8.23
N LEU A 158 -1.59 8.22 7.98
CA LEU A 158 -2.08 9.45 8.56
C LEU A 158 -3.51 9.26 9.04
N ALA A 159 -3.77 9.59 10.31
CA ALA A 159 -5.11 9.51 10.87
C ALA A 159 -6.03 10.54 10.19
N LYS A 160 -7.21 10.11 9.74
CA LYS A 160 -8.20 10.94 9.05
C LYS A 160 -8.68 12.13 9.86
N ARG A 161 -8.57 12.08 11.19
CA ARG A 161 -8.85 13.23 12.07
C ARG A 161 -7.99 14.47 11.75
N TRP A 162 -6.85 14.28 11.09
CA TRP A 162 -5.98 15.38 10.65
C TRP A 162 -6.33 15.93 9.26
N LEU A 163 -7.26 15.28 8.54
CA LEU A 163 -7.66 15.61 7.18
C LEU A 163 -8.93 16.46 7.11
N THR A 164 -9.28 17.16 8.18
CA THR A 164 -10.57 17.85 8.29
C THR A 164 -10.79 18.89 7.19
N SER A 165 -11.76 18.52 6.33
CA SER A 165 -12.74 19.28 5.53
C SER A 165 -12.49 20.74 5.22
#